data_AF-K6WY11-F1
#
_entry.id   AF-K6WY11-F1
#
_cell.length_a   1.000
_cell.length_b   1.000
_cell.length_c   1.000
_cell.angle_alpha   90.00
_cell.angle_beta   90.00
_cell.angle_gamma   90.00
#
_symmetry.space_group_name_H-M   'P 1'
#
loop_
_entity.id
_entity.type
_entity.pdbx_description
1 polymer ?
#
loop_
_entity_poly.entity_id
_entity_poly.type
_entity_poly.pdbx_seq_one_letter_code
_entity_poly.pdbx_strand_id
1 'polypeptide(L)' 'MSRVRGHTFWADDVRFVAEDGIVDSLRGYRQVTDAHLLSLAASHDGRLATFDEGIEGAHPAYRHLVEVIT' A
#
# COMPACT_ATOMS: atom_id res chain seq x y z
N MET A 1 -20.56 -6.53 1.75
CA MET A 1 -19.51 -5.62 1.26
C MET A 1 -20.19 -4.40 0.66
N SER A 2 -19.98 -3.22 1.26
CA SER A 2 -20.48 -1.95 0.71
C SER A 2 -19.78 -1.69 -0.62
N ARG A 3 -20.52 -1.31 -1.67
CA ARG A 3 -19.96 -0.82 -2.93
C ARG A 3 -20.31 0.67 -3.04
N VAL A 4 -19.30 1.52 -3.16
CA VAL A 4 -19.48 2.89 -3.64
C VAL A 4 -19.35 2.83 -5.17
N ARG A 5 -20.23 3.52 -5.90
CA ARG A 5 -20.22 3.48 -7.37
C ARG A 5 -18.86 3.94 -7.89
N GLY A 6 -18.19 3.08 -8.66
CA GLY A 6 -16.83 3.35 -9.17
C GLY A 6 -15.69 2.92 -8.25
N HIS A 7 -15.97 2.37 -7.05
CA HIS A 7 -14.94 1.89 -6.12
C HIS A 7 -15.16 0.44 -5.72
N THR A 8 -14.06 -0.31 -5.67
CA THR A 8 -14.03 -1.68 -5.16
C THR A 8 -13.29 -1.69 -3.85
N PHE A 9 -13.93 -2.18 -2.78
CA PHE A 9 -13.26 -2.43 -1.51
C PHE A 9 -12.62 -3.81 -1.56
N TRP A 10 -11.30 -3.87 -1.40
CA TRP A 10 -10.58 -5.13 -1.26
C TRP A 10 -10.74 -5.67 0.17
N ALA A 11 -10.76 -6.99 0.29
CA ALA A 11 -10.62 -7.63 1.58
C ALA A 11 -9.17 -7.44 2.06
N ASP A 12 -8.96 -7.46 3.36
CA ASP A 12 -7.61 -7.58 3.91
C ASP A 12 -7.16 -9.04 3.82
N ASP A 13 -6.79 -9.46 2.62
CA ASP A 13 -6.46 -10.84 2.26
C ASP A 13 -4.96 -11.09 2.07
N VAL A 14 -4.13 -10.06 2.26
CA VAL A 14 -2.68 -10.19 2.26
C VAL A 14 -2.14 -10.59 3.63
N ARG A 15 -1.19 -11.52 3.62
CA ARG A 15 -0.38 -11.78 4.82
C ARG A 15 0.75 -10.78 4.87
N PHE A 16 0.82 -10.04 5.98
CA PHE A 16 1.84 -9.03 6.26
C PHE A 16 3.29 -9.49 5.99
N VAL A 17 3.58 -10.81 6.03
CA VAL A 17 4.95 -11.36 6.07
C VAL A 17 5.41 -11.99 4.74
N ALA A 18 4.57 -12.10 3.71
CA ALA A 18 4.84 -13.12 2.68
C ALA A 18 5.16 -12.63 1.26
N GLU A 19 4.81 -11.41 0.85
CA GLU A 19 4.89 -11.08 -0.59
C GLU A 19 5.58 -9.73 -0.82
N ASP A 20 6.52 -9.75 -1.77
CA ASP A 20 7.20 -8.60 -2.40
C ASP A 20 8.35 -7.89 -1.67
N GLY A 21 8.87 -8.45 -0.57
CA GLY A 21 10.05 -7.92 0.12
C GLY A 21 9.85 -6.52 0.73
N ILE A 22 8.61 -6.02 0.72
CA ILE A 22 8.24 -4.69 1.27
C ILE A 22 8.58 -4.63 2.76
N VAL A 23 8.40 -5.74 3.48
CA VAL A 23 8.76 -5.87 4.90
C VAL A 23 10.24 -5.62 5.14
N ASP A 24 11.11 -6.09 4.24
CA ASP A 24 12.56 -5.90 4.36
C ASP A 24 12.97 -4.43 4.17
N SER A 25 12.10 -3.63 3.57
CA SER A 25 12.31 -2.19 3.40
C SER A 25 11.96 -1.36 4.64
N LEU A 26 11.32 -1.95 5.65
CA LEU A 26 10.91 -1.25 6.87
C LEU A 26 12.12 -0.72 7.65
N ARG A 27 12.10 0.58 7.95
CA ARG A 27 13.09 1.30 8.77
C ARG A 27 12.61 1.54 10.20
N GLY A 28 11.32 1.36 10.47
CA GLY A 28 10.76 1.49 11.82
C GLY A 28 9.26 1.24 11.88
N TYR A 29 8.73 1.10 13.09
CA TYR A 29 7.32 0.74 13.35
C TYR A 29 6.30 1.68 12.72
N ARG A 30 6.68 2.94 12.44
CA ARG A 30 5.80 3.94 11.81
C ARG A 30 5.44 3.62 10.37
N GLN A 31 6.23 2.78 9.69
CA GLN A 31 6.02 2.40 8.28
C GLN A 31 5.22 1.10 8.12
N VAL A 32 4.82 0.45 9.22
CA VAL A 32 4.14 -0.84 9.21
C VAL A 32 2.81 -0.76 8.43
N THR A 33 2.02 0.28 8.67
CA THR A 33 0.75 0.48 7.96
C THR A 33 0.97 0.76 6.48
N ASP A 34 1.93 1.63 6.15
CA ASP A 34 2.23 1.98 4.77
C ASP A 34 2.69 0.75 3.98
N ALA A 35 3.59 -0.05 4.57
CA ALA A 35 4.01 -1.33 4.01
C ALA A 35 2.85 -2.29 3.78
N HIS A 36 1.93 -2.41 4.73
CA HIS A 36 0.74 -3.27 4.58
C HIS A 36 -0.14 -2.84 3.40
N LEU A 37 -0.42 -1.54 3.31
CA LEU A 37 -1.25 -0.99 2.25
C LEU A 37 -0.59 -1.11 0.87
N LEU A 38 0.75 -0.98 0.80
CA LEU A 38 1.52 -1.23 -0.41
C LEU A 38 1.48 -2.71 -0.82
N SER A 39 1.64 -3.64 0.12
CA SER A 39 1.49 -5.08 -0.15
C SER A 39 0.09 -5.42 -0.65
N LEU A 40 -0.95 -4.84 -0.04
CA LEU A 40 -2.32 -5.02 -0.49
C LEU A 40 -2.51 -4.49 -1.92
N ALA A 41 -2.01 -3.28 -2.21
CA ALA A 41 -2.08 -2.71 -3.55
C ALA A 41 -1.35 -3.59 -4.59
N ALA A 42 -0.15 -4.07 -4.28
CA ALA A 42 0.62 -4.95 -5.15
C ALA A 42 -0.12 -6.26 -5.46
N SER A 43 -0.68 -6.92 -4.44
CA SER A 43 -1.40 -8.20 -4.59
C SER A 43 -2.68 -8.12 -5.45
N HIS A 44 -3.27 -6.94 -5.58
CA HIS A 44 -4.47 -6.68 -6.38
C HIS A 44 -4.15 -5.98 -7.71
N ASP A 45 -2.88 -5.96 -8.15
CA ASP A 45 -2.40 -5.25 -9.34
C ASP A 45 -2.84 -3.77 -9.38
N GLY A 46 -2.86 -3.14 -8.21
CA GLY A 46 -3.42 -1.82 -7.98
C GLY A 46 -2.41 -0.78 -7.51
N ARG A 47 -2.93 0.40 -7.14
CA ARG A 47 -2.15 1.50 -6.55
C ARG A 47 -2.84 2.02 -5.29
N LEU A 48 -2.04 2.34 -4.28
CA LEU A 48 -2.45 3.03 -3.06
C LEU A 48 -2.69 4.50 -3.38
N ALA A 49 -3.96 4.89 -3.45
CA ALA A 49 -4.35 6.28 -3.56
C ALA A 49 -4.33 6.95 -2.18
N THR A 50 -3.55 8.02 -2.00
CA THR A 50 -3.29 8.64 -0.69
C THR A 50 -3.16 10.16 -0.78
N PHE A 51 -3.41 10.87 0.33
CA PHE A 51 -3.07 12.29 0.49
C PHE A 51 -1.71 12.50 1.16
N ASP A 52 -1.05 11.42 1.57
CA ASP A 52 0.25 11.47 2.25
C ASP A 52 1.40 11.35 1.23
N GLU A 53 1.97 12.50 0.87
CA GLU A 53 3.18 12.59 0.03
C GLU A 53 4.41 11.92 0.66
N GLY A 54 4.43 11.74 1.99
CA GLY A 54 5.54 11.15 2.74
C GLY A 54 5.79 9.68 2.41
N ILE A 55 4.77 8.94 1.95
CA ILE A 55 4.86 7.52 1.63
C ILE A 55 5.88 7.26 0.52
N GLU A 56 5.93 8.13 -0.51
CA GLU A 56 6.90 8.01 -1.59
C GLU A 56 8.36 8.17 -1.11
N GLY A 57 8.58 9.00 -0.09
CA GLY A 57 9.88 9.18 0.55
C GLY A 57 10.26 8.01 1.46
N ALA A 58 9.27 7.47 2.18
CA ALA A 58 9.44 6.33 3.09
C ALA A 58 9.72 5.01 2.34
N HIS A 59 9.11 4.82 1.17
CA HIS A 59 9.17 3.59 0.37
C HIS A 59 9.59 3.85 -1.08
N PRO A 60 10.84 4.31 -1.33
CA PRO A 60 11.27 4.74 -2.66
C PRO A 60 11.23 3.64 -3.73
N ALA A 61 11.44 2.37 -3.34
CA ALA A 61 11.35 1.22 -4.25
C ALA A 61 9.92 0.94 -4.73
N TYR A 62 8.90 1.40 -3.98
CA TYR A 62 7.49 1.08 -4.20
C TYR A 62 6.67 2.28 -4.66
N ARG A 63 7.31 3.37 -5.10
CA ARG A 63 6.63 4.58 -5.62
C ARG A 63 5.66 4.30 -6.76
N HIS A 64 5.94 3.30 -7.59
CA HIS A 64 5.06 2.90 -8.68
C HIS A 64 3.69 2.40 -8.20
N LEU A 65 3.60 1.92 -6.96
CA LEU A 65 2.37 1.50 -6.29
C LEU A 65 1.62 2.65 -5.62
N VAL A 66 2.14 3.88 -5.63
CA VAL A 66 1.52 5.02 -4.94
C VAL A 66 0.92 5.98 -5.96
N GLU A 67 -0.27 6.48 -5.66
CA GLU A 67 -0.91 7.60 -6.35
C GLU A 67 -1.25 8.68 -5.33
N VAL A 68 -0.51 9.78 -5.34
CA VAL A 68 -0.85 10.94 -4.52
C VAL A 68 -2.03 11.68 -5.15
N ILE A 69 -3.14 11.76 -4.43
CA ILE A 69 -4.31 12.53 -4.82
C ILE A 69 -4.16 13.94 -4.22
N THR A 70 -4.16 14.96 -5.08
CA THR A 70 -4.18 16.39 -4.70
C THR A 70 -5.45 17.08 -5.18
#